data_AF-A0A0F9KB70-F1
#
_entry.id   AF-A0A0F9KB70-F1
#
_cell.length_a   1.000
_cell.length_b   1.000
_cell.length_c   1.000
_cell.angle_alpha   90.00
_cell.angle_beta   90.00
_cell.angle_gamma   90.00
#
_symmetry.space_group_name_H-M   'P 1'
#
loop_
_entity.id
_entity.type
_entity.pdbx_description
1 polymer ?
#
loop_
_entity_poly.entity_id
_entity_poly.type
_entity_poly.pdbx_seq_one_letter_code
_entity_poly.pdbx_strand_id
1 'polypeptide(L)'
;MPEWMIHLVDGETLTDEHCYPHEVDSDRITSVERIIRGRTLTIKKSPLIEDFFIGTEASADFMMMGAGAGETSNRQILKKILGCYIKDSDPPIQCQFAMDPRSYNTILEFFEVHRKTPRGINARRIVGEKKMREIYQRQFVDEQHGIVKTALIKRAFQTPTGLCCELIKPKVKAEIFVRGSSILLEFGRHGENLAPE
;
A
#
# COMPACT_ATOMS: atom_id res chain seq x y z
N MET A 1 15.76 -0.67 14.94
CA MET A 1 14.50 -1.43 14.76
C MET A 1 14.25 -1.50 13.27
N PRO A 2 13.82 -2.65 12.74
CA PRO A 2 13.60 -2.83 11.31
C PRO A 2 12.50 -1.87 10.80
N GLU A 3 12.69 -1.29 9.61
CA GLU A 3 11.66 -0.48 8.96
C GLU A 3 10.58 -1.35 8.27
N TRP A 4 10.93 -2.57 7.89
CA TRP A 4 10.01 -3.54 7.31
C TRP A 4 10.46 -4.98 7.58
N MET A 5 9.50 -5.89 7.47
CA MET A 5 9.69 -7.33 7.67
C MET A 5 8.99 -8.11 6.58
N ILE A 6 9.54 -9.26 6.20
CA ILE A 6 8.98 -10.22 5.24
C ILE A 6 8.91 -11.55 5.98
N HIS A 7 7.70 -12.09 6.14
CA HIS A 7 7.48 -13.39 6.76
C HIS A 7 7.41 -14.46 5.67
N LEU A 8 8.11 -15.57 5.89
CA LEU A 8 8.22 -16.65 4.92
C LEU A 8 7.42 -17.89 5.35
N VAL A 9 7.13 -18.77 4.39
CA VAL A 9 6.40 -20.04 4.60
C VAL A 9 7.14 -21.03 5.52
N ASP A 10 8.47 -20.93 5.60
CA ASP A 10 9.33 -21.75 6.45
C ASP A 10 9.43 -21.21 7.89
N GLY A 11 8.75 -20.10 8.19
CA GLY A 11 8.75 -19.43 9.49
C GLY A 11 9.87 -18.42 9.68
N GLU A 12 10.79 -18.28 8.72
CA GLU A 12 11.82 -17.24 8.75
C GLU A 12 11.21 -15.85 8.58
N THR A 13 11.85 -14.85 9.18
CA THR A 13 11.51 -13.43 9.00
C THR A 13 12.74 -12.67 8.51
N LEU A 14 12.64 -12.14 7.29
CA LEU A 14 13.64 -11.25 6.72
C LEU A 14 13.30 -9.80 7.06
N THR A 15 14.32 -8.94 7.13
CA THR A 15 14.17 -7.51 7.46
C THR A 15 14.81 -6.63 6.37
N ASP A 16 14.76 -5.32 6.58
CA ASP A 16 15.46 -4.30 5.79
C ASP A 16 16.98 -4.45 5.69
N GLU A 17 17.59 -5.26 6.56
CA GLU A 17 19.02 -5.62 6.50
C GLU A 17 19.32 -6.75 5.52
N HIS A 18 18.31 -7.55 5.16
CA HIS A 18 18.47 -8.77 4.37
C HIS A 18 18.19 -8.53 2.88
N CYS A 19 16.97 -8.08 2.56
CA CYS A 19 16.52 -7.88 1.18
C CYS A 19 15.25 -7.01 1.11
N TYR A 20 14.87 -6.67 -0.12
CA TYR A 20 13.56 -6.11 -0.44
C TYR A 20 12.55 -7.20 -0.79
N PRO A 21 11.23 -6.95 -0.61
CA PRO A 21 10.21 -7.97 -0.89
C PRO A 21 10.18 -8.47 -2.35
N HIS A 22 10.54 -7.64 -3.33
CA HIS A 22 10.56 -8.01 -4.75
C HIS A 22 11.76 -8.89 -5.13
N GLU A 23 12.71 -9.08 -4.22
CA GLU A 23 13.89 -9.94 -4.42
C GLU A 23 13.65 -11.37 -3.90
N VAL A 24 12.53 -11.58 -3.20
CA VAL A 24 12.10 -12.87 -2.69
C VAL A 24 11.03 -13.42 -3.61
N ASP A 25 11.09 -14.72 -3.89
CA ASP A 25 10.01 -15.40 -4.59
C ASP A 25 8.69 -15.21 -3.83
N SER A 26 7.72 -14.59 -4.50
CA SER A 26 6.46 -14.18 -3.91
C SER A 26 5.63 -15.35 -3.38
N ASP A 27 5.85 -16.56 -3.89
CA ASP A 27 5.19 -17.78 -3.41
C ASP A 27 5.79 -18.29 -2.08
N ARG A 28 6.97 -17.79 -1.69
CA ARG A 28 7.57 -18.05 -0.36
C ARG A 28 7.11 -17.07 0.72
N ILE A 29 6.49 -15.96 0.35
CA ILE A 29 6.08 -14.89 1.28
C ILE A 29 4.69 -15.19 1.84
N THR A 30 4.52 -15.12 3.16
CA THR A 30 3.22 -15.22 3.84
C THR A 30 2.62 -13.85 4.15
N SER A 31 3.46 -12.86 4.48
CA SER A 31 3.07 -11.47 4.64
C SER A 31 4.28 -10.54 4.55
N VAL A 32 4.01 -9.26 4.27
CA VAL A 32 5.00 -8.19 4.37
C VAL A 32 4.47 -7.14 5.33
N GLU A 33 5.35 -6.65 6.20
CA GLU A 33 5.04 -5.63 7.19
C GLU A 33 5.89 -4.39 7.00
N ARG A 34 5.32 -3.25 7.33
CA ARG A 34 6.03 -1.98 7.40
C ARG A 34 5.75 -1.30 8.73
N ILE A 35 6.82 -1.02 9.47
CA ILE A 35 6.76 -0.46 10.82
C ILE A 35 6.93 1.06 10.75
N ILE A 36 5.99 1.78 11.36
CA ILE A 36 5.89 3.24 11.32
C ILE A 36 5.59 3.74 12.74
N ARG A 37 6.65 4.07 13.49
CA ARG A 37 6.57 4.66 14.85
C ARG A 37 5.60 3.90 15.80
N GLY A 38 5.71 2.58 15.83
CA GLY A 38 4.86 1.73 16.69
C GLY A 38 3.51 1.35 16.10
N ARG A 39 3.19 1.81 14.87
CA ARG A 39 2.13 1.26 14.03
C ARG A 39 2.70 0.30 13.00
N THR A 40 1.92 -0.69 12.60
CA THR A 40 2.31 -1.68 11.58
C THR A 40 1.30 -1.70 10.45
N LEU A 41 1.76 -1.49 9.22
CA LEU A 41 1.01 -1.82 8.01
C LEU A 41 1.38 -3.23 7.58
N THR A 42 0.40 -4.10 7.35
CA THR A 42 0.65 -5.46 6.89
C THR A 42 -0.17 -5.75 5.63
N ILE A 43 0.46 -6.35 4.62
CA ILE A 43 -0.27 -6.99 3.52
C ILE A 43 -0.06 -8.50 3.66
N LYS A 44 -1.13 -9.26 3.87
CA LYS A 44 -1.05 -10.73 3.80
C LYS A 44 -0.94 -11.20 2.37
N LYS A 45 -0.16 -12.26 2.13
CA LYS A 45 -0.14 -12.94 0.85
C LYS A 45 -1.53 -13.50 0.57
N SER A 46 -1.92 -13.36 -0.70
CA SER A 46 -3.11 -13.95 -1.27
C SER A 46 -2.74 -14.50 -2.65
N PRO A 47 -3.42 -15.56 -3.14
CA PRO A 47 -3.26 -16.03 -4.52
C PRO A 47 -3.55 -14.96 -5.58
N LEU A 48 -4.17 -13.84 -5.18
CA LEU A 48 -4.52 -12.69 -6.03
C LEU A 48 -3.41 -11.63 -6.10
N ILE A 49 -2.31 -11.82 -5.35
CA ILE A 49 -1.15 -10.94 -5.35
C ILE A 49 -0.02 -11.60 -6.12
N GLU A 50 0.56 -10.86 -7.05
CA GLU A 50 1.72 -11.31 -7.82
C GLU A 50 3.03 -10.97 -7.13
N ASP A 51 3.29 -9.69 -6.83
CA ASP A 51 4.54 -9.23 -6.21
C ASP A 51 4.28 -8.14 -5.16
N PHE A 52 5.23 -7.95 -4.26
CA PHE A 52 5.23 -6.91 -3.23
C PHE A 52 6.33 -5.87 -3.47
N PHE A 53 6.12 -4.65 -2.95
CA PHE A 53 7.13 -3.62 -2.93
C PHE A 53 6.95 -2.68 -1.74
N ILE A 54 8.02 -1.96 -1.43
CA ILE A 54 8.06 -0.95 -0.36
C ILE A 54 8.55 0.35 -0.99
N GLY A 55 7.87 1.46 -0.70
CA GLY A 55 8.21 2.77 -1.27
C GLY A 55 8.00 3.92 -0.31
N THR A 56 8.80 4.97 -0.38
CA THR A 56 8.64 6.15 0.47
C THR A 56 8.40 7.37 -0.40
N GLU A 57 7.33 8.11 -0.13
CA GLU A 57 7.05 9.40 -0.75
C GLU A 57 7.56 10.50 0.19
N ALA A 58 8.42 11.39 -0.31
CA ALA A 58 8.97 12.51 0.45
C ALA A 58 8.90 13.79 -0.38
N SER A 59 8.65 14.93 0.28
CA SER A 59 8.82 16.23 -0.37
C SER A 59 10.30 16.52 -0.58
N ALA A 60 10.59 17.21 -1.67
CA ALA A 60 11.87 17.88 -1.86
C ALA A 60 11.53 19.33 -2.24
N ASP A 61 11.68 20.24 -1.29
CA ASP A 61 11.56 21.66 -1.61
C ASP A 61 12.91 22.10 -2.18
N PHE A 62 12.91 22.46 -3.46
CA PHE A 62 14.05 23.12 -4.07
C PHE A 62 13.95 24.62 -3.77
N MET A 63 14.73 25.10 -2.81
CA MET A 63 14.95 26.54 -2.67
C MET A 63 15.94 26.98 -3.76
N MET A 64 15.44 27.69 -4.78
CA MET A 64 16.32 28.41 -5.70
C MET A 64 16.85 29.67 -5.00
N MET A 65 17.95 29.53 -4.27
CA MET A 65 18.79 30.67 -3.89
C MET A 65 19.60 31.09 -5.11
N GLY A 66 19.63 32.38 -5.43
CA GLY A 66 20.34 32.92 -6.60
C GLY A 66 21.83 32.54 -6.61
N ALA A 67 22.34 32.30 -7.82
CA ALA A 67 23.76 32.10 -8.16
C ALA A 67 24.56 31.13 -7.25
N GLY A 68 24.23 29.85 -7.34
CA GLY A 68 25.15 28.75 -6.98
C GLY A 68 24.90 28.16 -5.59
N ALA A 69 24.60 26.85 -5.56
CA ALA A 69 24.29 26.03 -4.39
C ALA A 69 22.95 26.36 -3.70
N GLY A 70 21.85 25.81 -4.23
CA GLY A 70 20.63 25.67 -3.43
C GLY A 70 20.86 24.61 -2.34
N GLU A 71 20.76 25.00 -1.07
CA GLU A 71 20.68 24.04 0.03
C GLU A 71 19.37 23.26 -0.11
N THR A 72 19.47 21.94 -0.13
CA THR A 72 18.28 21.08 -0.14
C THR A 72 17.67 21.12 1.25
N SER A 73 16.41 21.56 1.38
CA SER A 73 15.72 21.49 2.67
C SER A 73 15.65 20.05 3.16
N ASN A 74 15.47 19.87 4.48
CA ASN A 74 15.27 18.55 5.06
C ASN A 74 14.04 17.87 4.41
N ARG A 75 14.28 16.78 3.67
CA ARG A 75 13.24 16.00 3.00
C ARG A 75 12.20 15.54 4.02
N GLN A 76 10.96 16.00 3.90
CA GLN A 76 9.88 15.56 4.77
C GLN A 76 9.25 14.31 4.19
N ILE A 77 9.24 13.22 4.97
CA ILE A 77 8.53 11.99 4.57
C ILE A 77 7.03 12.27 4.65
N LEU A 78 6.36 12.16 3.51
CA LEU A 78 4.92 12.37 3.37
C LEU A 78 4.16 11.06 3.56
N LYS A 79 4.66 9.97 2.98
CA LYS A 79 4.02 8.65 3.07
C LYS A 79 5.04 7.52 3.15
N LYS A 80 4.76 6.55 4.00
CA LYS A 80 5.39 5.23 3.97
C LYS A 80 4.39 4.28 3.31
N ILE A 81 4.80 3.64 2.20
CA ILE A 81 3.95 2.80 1.34
C ILE A 81 4.38 1.34 1.43
N LEU A 82 3.46 0.47 1.75
CA LEU A 82 3.55 -0.95 1.46
C LEU A 82 2.61 -1.23 0.28
N GLY A 83 3.02 -2.01 -0.70
CA GLY A 83 2.16 -2.23 -1.86
C GLY A 83 2.42 -3.53 -2.57
N CYS A 84 1.54 -3.83 -3.51
CA CYS A 84 1.59 -5.05 -4.29
C CYS A 84 1.00 -4.86 -5.69
N TYR A 85 1.23 -5.85 -6.55
CA TYR A 85 0.60 -5.95 -7.86
C TYR A 85 -0.52 -6.99 -7.84
N ILE A 86 -1.66 -6.65 -8.44
CA ILE A 86 -2.81 -7.55 -8.55
C ILE A 86 -2.57 -8.51 -9.71
N LYS A 87 -2.66 -9.81 -9.43
CA LYS A 87 -2.48 -10.88 -10.41
C LYS A 87 -3.57 -10.82 -11.48
N ASP A 88 -3.26 -11.33 -12.68
CA ASP A 88 -4.20 -11.46 -13.81
C ASP A 88 -4.85 -10.12 -14.23
N SER A 89 -4.09 -9.03 -14.14
CA SER A 89 -4.48 -7.69 -14.61
C SER A 89 -3.66 -7.26 -15.83
N ASP A 90 -4.36 -6.81 -16.87
CA ASP A 90 -3.79 -6.17 -18.06
C ASP A 90 -4.67 -4.97 -18.46
N PRO A 91 -4.17 -3.72 -18.36
CA PRO A 91 -2.84 -3.36 -17.87
C PRO A 91 -2.61 -3.72 -16.40
N PRO A 92 -1.34 -3.86 -15.95
CA PRO A 92 -1.04 -4.18 -14.55
C PRO A 92 -1.66 -3.18 -13.57
N ILE A 93 -2.36 -3.69 -12.56
CA ILE A 93 -2.93 -2.90 -11.47
C ILE A 93 -2.00 -2.93 -10.27
N GLN A 94 -1.62 -1.74 -9.81
CA GLN A 94 -0.85 -1.54 -8.60
C GLN A 94 -1.78 -1.16 -7.45
N CYS A 95 -1.61 -1.80 -6.31
CA CYS A 95 -2.21 -1.43 -5.05
C CYS A 95 -1.16 -0.75 -4.16
N GLN A 96 -1.43 0.46 -3.71
CA GLN A 96 -0.62 1.16 -2.71
C GLN A 96 -1.40 1.31 -1.41
N PHE A 97 -0.83 0.75 -0.35
CA PHE A 97 -1.31 0.91 1.00
C PHE A 97 -0.35 1.82 1.76
N ALA A 98 -0.76 3.08 1.91
CA ALA A 98 0.10 4.16 2.36
C ALA A 98 -0.35 4.70 3.72
N MET A 99 0.61 5.10 4.55
CA MET A 99 0.36 5.78 5.83
C MET A 99 1.17 7.08 5.91
N ASP A 100 0.55 8.16 6.39
CA ASP A 100 1.28 9.36 6.81
C ASP A 100 1.95 9.07 8.16
N PRO A 101 3.30 9.17 8.28
CA PRO A 101 4.02 8.83 9.51
C PRO A 101 3.79 9.81 10.67
N ARG A 102 3.03 10.90 10.47
CA ARG A 102 2.74 11.92 11.50
C ARG A 102 1.34 11.76 12.07
N SER A 103 0.34 11.51 11.23
CA SER A 103 -1.06 11.35 11.65
C SER A 103 -1.52 9.90 11.71
N TYR A 104 -0.74 8.96 11.17
CA TYR A 104 -1.10 7.55 11.01
C TYR A 104 -2.32 7.29 10.12
N ASN A 105 -2.85 8.33 9.47
CA ASN A 105 -3.92 8.18 8.50
C ASN A 105 -3.46 7.27 7.36
N THR A 106 -4.30 6.31 6.99
CA THR A 106 -3.98 5.33 5.95
C THR A 106 -4.87 5.48 4.74
N ILE A 107 -4.29 5.32 3.57
CA ILE A 107 -5.00 5.37 2.30
C ILE A 107 -4.65 4.13 1.47
N LEU A 108 -5.69 3.52 0.91
CA LEU A 108 -5.60 2.47 -0.10
C LEU A 108 -5.91 3.07 -1.47
N GLU A 109 -5.01 2.89 -2.42
CA GLU A 109 -5.16 3.37 -3.80
C GLU A 109 -4.90 2.26 -4.82
N PHE A 110 -5.79 2.13 -5.79
CA PHE A 110 -5.63 1.22 -6.94
C PHE A 110 -5.54 2.02 -8.22
N PHE A 111 -4.52 1.77 -9.04
CA PHE A 111 -4.35 2.41 -10.33
C PHE A 111 -3.61 1.50 -11.32
N GLU A 112 -3.87 1.72 -12.60
CA GLU A 112 -3.19 1.00 -13.68
C GLU A 112 -1.82 1.62 -13.96
N VAL A 113 -0.85 0.77 -14.29
CA VAL A 113 0.50 1.17 -14.68
C VAL A 113 0.90 0.54 -16.00
N HIS A 114 1.78 1.21 -16.75
CA HIS A 114 2.24 0.70 -18.04
C HIS A 114 3.01 -0.61 -17.94
N ARG A 115 3.75 -0.79 -16.83
CA ARG A 115 4.54 -1.99 -16.55
C ARG A 115 4.77 -2.11 -15.05
N LYS A 116 4.95 -3.34 -14.60
CA LYS A 116 5.43 -3.64 -13.24
C LYS A 116 6.86 -3.13 -13.10
N THR A 117 7.22 -2.69 -11.90
CA THR A 117 8.58 -2.24 -11.58
C THR A 117 9.01 -2.84 -10.24
N PRO A 118 10.28 -3.23 -10.07
CA PRO A 118 10.76 -3.85 -8.83
C PRO A 118 10.48 -3.00 -7.58
N ARG A 119 10.62 -1.67 -7.71
CA ARG A 119 10.37 -0.73 -6.61
C ARG A 119 8.94 -0.21 -6.52
N GLY A 120 8.04 -0.64 -7.40
CA GLY A 120 6.60 -0.30 -7.44
C GLY A 120 6.25 1.18 -7.54
N ILE A 121 6.71 2.02 -6.61
CA ILE A 121 6.49 3.46 -6.52
C ILE A 121 6.92 4.23 -7.76
N ASN A 122 7.88 3.70 -8.53
CA ASN A 122 8.38 4.29 -9.78
C ASN A 122 7.58 3.86 -11.02
N ALA A 123 6.55 3.01 -10.86
CA ALA A 123 5.73 2.59 -11.97
C ALA A 123 4.94 3.77 -12.54
N ARG A 124 5.01 3.94 -13.86
CA ARG A 124 4.33 5.02 -14.56
C ARG A 124 2.84 4.70 -14.63
N ARG A 125 2.02 5.52 -13.94
CA ARG A 125 0.55 5.44 -13.98
C ARG A 125 0.05 5.70 -15.40
N ILE A 126 -0.93 4.92 -15.88
CA ILE A 126 -1.55 5.09 -17.21
C ILE A 126 -2.48 6.31 -17.20
N VAL A 127 -3.25 6.49 -16.13
CA VAL A 127 -4.13 7.65 -15.94
C VAL A 127 -3.60 8.51 -14.80
N GLY A 128 -3.19 9.73 -15.14
CA GLY A 128 -2.86 10.77 -14.17
C GLY A 128 -3.96 11.82 -14.14
N GLU A 129 -5.11 11.54 -13.53
CA GLU A 129 -6.09 12.61 -13.36
C GLU A 129 -5.60 13.61 -12.30
N LYS A 130 -5.44 14.87 -12.71
CA LYS A 130 -5.30 16.07 -11.86
C LYS A 130 -6.60 16.40 -11.09
N LYS A 131 -7.57 15.49 -11.01
CA LYS A 131 -8.86 15.76 -10.37
C LYS A 131 -8.76 15.56 -8.86
N MET A 132 -9.63 16.27 -8.15
CA MET A 132 -9.87 16.09 -6.73
C MET A 132 -10.16 14.62 -6.46
N ARG A 133 -9.33 13.97 -5.63
CA ARG A 133 -9.49 12.55 -5.33
C ARG A 133 -10.64 12.37 -4.34
N GLU A 134 -11.69 11.69 -4.76
CA GLU A 134 -12.75 11.30 -3.85
C GLU A 134 -12.27 10.13 -2.99
N ILE A 135 -12.40 10.25 -1.66
CA ILE A 135 -11.96 9.23 -0.71
C ILE A 135 -13.19 8.71 0.04
N TYR A 136 -13.41 7.40 -0.02
CA TYR A 136 -14.36 6.73 0.87
C TYR A 136 -13.66 6.40 2.17
N GLN A 137 -14.06 7.05 3.27
CA GLN A 137 -13.31 7.02 4.52
C GLN A 137 -14.14 6.59 5.73
N ARG A 138 -13.44 6.10 6.75
CA ARG A 138 -13.97 5.80 8.08
C ARG A 138 -12.90 6.10 9.11
N GLN A 139 -13.33 6.66 10.23
CA GLN A 139 -12.47 6.89 11.38
C GLN A 139 -12.51 5.67 12.30
N PHE A 140 -11.34 5.23 12.75
CA PHE A 140 -11.18 4.25 13.82
C PHE A 140 -10.34 4.90 14.91
N VAL A 141 -10.94 5.08 16.10
CA VAL A 141 -10.34 5.85 17.20
C VAL A 141 -9.95 7.26 16.71
N ASP A 142 -8.67 7.60 16.66
CA ASP A 142 -8.17 8.93 16.27
C ASP A 142 -7.61 8.97 14.83
N GLU A 143 -7.66 7.85 14.11
CA GLU A 143 -7.01 7.69 12.81
C GLU A 143 -8.05 7.60 11.68
N GLN A 144 -7.78 8.28 10.56
CA GLN A 144 -8.61 8.22 9.37
C GLN A 144 -8.06 7.19 8.40
N HIS A 145 -8.92 6.26 8.00
CA HIS A 145 -8.62 5.24 7.00
C HIS A 145 -9.49 5.47 5.78
N GLY A 146 -8.92 5.35 4.58
CA GLY A 146 -9.62 5.71 3.35
C GLY A 146 -9.26 4.83 2.16
N ILE A 147 -10.22 4.71 1.25
CA ILE A 147 -10.05 4.10 -0.06
C ILE A 147 -10.25 5.20 -1.10
N VAL A 148 -9.22 5.48 -1.90
CA VAL A 148 -9.35 6.42 -3.02
C VAL A 148 -10.27 5.79 -4.06
N LYS A 149 -11.40 6.45 -4.37
CA LYS A 149 -12.28 5.98 -5.43
C LYS A 149 -11.59 6.18 -6.77
N THR A 150 -11.49 5.10 -7.54
CA THR A 150 -10.94 5.12 -8.90
C THR A 150 -11.87 4.37 -9.84
N ALA A 151 -11.69 4.54 -11.16
CA ALA A 151 -12.46 3.82 -12.17
C ALA A 151 -12.32 2.29 -12.08
N LEU A 152 -11.31 1.79 -11.36
CA LEU A 152 -11.10 0.36 -11.12
C LEU A 152 -12.02 -0.20 -10.04
N ILE A 153 -12.56 0.67 -9.16
CA ILE A 153 -13.36 0.25 -8.01
C ILE A 153 -14.84 0.27 -8.39
N LYS A 154 -15.47 -0.90 -8.33
CA LYS A 154 -16.91 -1.06 -8.52
C LYS A 154 -17.69 -0.40 -7.39
N ARG A 155 -17.26 -0.65 -6.15
CA ARG A 155 -17.85 -0.09 -4.94
C ARG A 155 -16.86 -0.11 -3.79
N ALA A 156 -16.98 0.86 -2.89
CA ALA A 156 -16.37 0.87 -1.58
C ALA A 156 -17.49 0.84 -0.52
N PHE A 157 -17.29 0.09 0.55
CA PHE A 157 -18.29 -0.10 1.60
C PHE A 157 -17.61 -0.43 2.94
N GLN A 158 -18.35 -0.27 4.03
CA GLN A 158 -17.87 -0.60 5.38
C GLN A 158 -18.24 -2.04 5.74
N THR A 159 -17.39 -2.69 6.54
CA THR A 159 -17.69 -3.94 7.24
C THR A 159 -17.65 -3.68 8.74
N PRO A 160 -18.14 -4.58 9.61
CA PRO A 160 -18.01 -4.40 11.07
C PRO A 160 -16.57 -4.16 11.50
N THR A 161 -15.62 -4.81 10.82
CA THR A 161 -14.20 -4.87 11.16
C THR A 161 -13.31 -3.93 10.35
N GLY A 162 -13.84 -3.21 9.35
CA GLY A 162 -12.98 -2.53 8.39
C GLY A 162 -13.63 -1.66 7.32
N LEU A 163 -12.82 -1.36 6.31
CA LEU A 163 -13.17 -0.69 5.06
C LEU A 163 -12.85 -1.61 3.89
N CYS A 164 -13.80 -1.81 3.00
CA CYS A 164 -13.67 -2.74 1.89
C CYS A 164 -13.91 -2.05 0.55
N CYS A 165 -13.25 -2.55 -0.50
CA CYS A 165 -13.62 -2.27 -1.88
C CYS A 165 -13.59 -3.51 -2.76
N GLU A 166 -14.34 -3.45 -3.85
CA GLU A 166 -14.33 -4.46 -4.91
C GLU A 166 -13.84 -3.85 -6.21
N LEU A 167 -12.86 -4.50 -6.85
CA LEU A 167 -12.41 -4.14 -8.18
C LEU A 167 -13.38 -4.68 -9.26
N ILE A 168 -13.50 -3.93 -10.36
CA ILE A 168 -14.32 -4.32 -11.51
C ILE A 168 -13.70 -5.50 -12.24
N LYS A 169 -12.39 -5.39 -12.56
CA LYS A 169 -11.61 -6.41 -13.23
C LYS A 169 -10.13 -6.27 -12.81
N PRO A 170 -9.47 -7.35 -12.35
CA PRO A 170 -10.06 -8.64 -11.97
C PRO A 170 -11.03 -8.48 -10.79
N LYS A 171 -11.95 -9.44 -10.59
CA LYS A 171 -12.96 -9.41 -9.52
C LYS A 171 -12.34 -9.73 -8.15
N VAL A 172 -11.60 -8.76 -7.62
CA VAL A 172 -10.87 -8.85 -6.36
C VAL A 172 -11.56 -8.00 -5.31
N LYS A 173 -11.69 -8.54 -4.10
CA LYS A 173 -12.12 -7.82 -2.89
C LYS A 173 -10.87 -7.50 -2.08
N ALA A 174 -10.74 -6.26 -1.62
CA ALA A 174 -9.67 -5.82 -0.73
C ALA A 174 -10.27 -5.18 0.52
N GLU A 175 -9.77 -5.56 1.70
CA GLU A 175 -10.31 -5.12 2.98
C GLU A 175 -9.21 -4.66 3.93
N ILE A 176 -9.38 -3.44 4.46
CA ILE A 176 -8.53 -2.84 5.50
C ILE A 176 -9.16 -3.19 6.85
N PHE A 177 -8.42 -3.93 7.69
CA PHE A 177 -8.78 -4.21 9.07
C PHE A 177 -7.91 -3.38 10.02
N VAL A 178 -8.52 -2.81 11.06
CA VAL A 178 -7.80 -2.07 12.11
C VAL A 178 -7.89 -2.87 13.41
N ARG A 179 -6.74 -3.30 13.94
CA ARG A 179 -6.62 -4.07 15.18
C ARG A 179 -5.51 -3.49 16.06
N GLY A 180 -5.88 -2.65 17.03
CA GLY A 180 -4.91 -2.00 17.91
C GLY A 180 -3.92 -1.14 17.13
N SER A 181 -2.63 -1.46 17.19
CA SER A 181 -1.57 -0.79 16.42
C SER A 181 -1.35 -1.34 15.01
N SER A 182 -2.04 -2.43 14.65
CA SER A 182 -1.86 -3.12 13.38
C SER A 182 -2.99 -2.76 12.42
N ILE A 183 -2.63 -2.40 11.19
CA ILE A 183 -3.58 -2.14 10.12
C ILE A 183 -3.24 -3.10 8.97
N LEU A 184 -4.19 -3.99 8.70
CA LEU A 184 -4.01 -5.15 7.85
C LEU A 184 -4.77 -4.95 6.54
N LEU A 185 -4.14 -5.30 5.42
CA LEU A 185 -4.78 -5.40 4.12
C LEU A 185 -4.81 -6.87 3.70
N GLU A 186 -6.01 -7.37 3.44
CA GLU A 186 -6.22 -8.71 2.86
C GLU A 186 -6.95 -8.63 1.53
N PHE A 187 -6.72 -9.64 0.70
CA PHE A 187 -7.32 -9.79 -0.62
C PHE A 187 -8.04 -11.13 -0.73
N GLY A 188 -9.29 -11.09 -1.19
CA GLY A 188 -10.12 -12.26 -1.43
C GLY A 188 -10.82 -12.21 -2.78
N ARG A 189 -11.40 -13.34 -3.19
CA ARG A 189 -12.27 -13.37 -4.37
C ARG A 189 -13.60 -12.69 -4.05
N HIS A 190 -14.29 -12.24 -5.08
CA HIS A 190 -15.63 -11.71 -4.93
C HIS A 190 -16.57 -12.74 -4.29
N GLY A 191 -17.26 -12.35 -3.21
CA GLY A 191 -18.15 -13.23 -2.44
C GLY A 191 -17.50 -13.94 -1.26
N GLU A 192 -16.18 -13.85 -1.10
CA GLU A 192 -15.49 -14.42 0.07
C GLU A 192 -15.61 -13.49 1.29
N ASN A 193 -15.91 -14.09 2.44
CA ASN A 193 -15.78 -13.42 3.73
C ASN A 193 -14.30 -13.41 4.10
N LEU A 194 -13.71 -12.21 4.10
CA LEU A 194 -12.41 -11.96 4.68
C LEU A 194 -12.67 -11.78 6.17
N ALA A 195 -12.75 -12.90 6.89
CA ALA A 195 -12.78 -12.84 8.33
C ALA A 195 -11.33 -12.70 8.79
N PRO A 196 -11.00 -11.69 9.60
CA PRO A 196 -9.67 -11.62 10.14
C PRO A 196 -9.58 -12.75 11.19
N GLU A 197 -8.85 -13.81 10.87
CA GLU A 197 -8.54 -14.89 11.81
C GLU A 197 -7.82 -14.35 13.06
#